data_AF-A0A971HL97-F1
#
_entry.id   AF-A0A971HL97-F1
#
_cell.length_a   1.000
_cell.length_b   1.000
_cell.length_c   1.000
_cell.angle_alpha   90.00
_cell.angle_beta   90.00
_cell.angle_gamma   90.00
#
_symmetry.space_group_name_H-M   'P 1'
#
loop_
_entity.id
_entity.type
_entity.pdbx_description
1 polymer ?
#
loop_
_entity_poly.entity_id
_entity_poly.type
_entity_poly.pdbx_seq_one_letter_code
_entity_poly.pdbx_strand_id
1 'polypeptide(L)' 'MKLSKIFRDGIINDNPIFVQLIGMCSTLAVSTNVVNSVAMGAAVIAVLVGSNLVISILR' A
#
# COMPACT_ATOMS: atom_id res chain seq x y z
N MET A 1 2.46 24.16 -22.67
CA MET A 1 3.45 23.79 -21.64
C MET A 1 2.77 23.73 -20.27
N LYS A 2 2.26 22.56 -19.83
CA LYS A 2 1.86 22.33 -18.42
C LYS A 2 1.62 20.83 -18.12
N LEU A 3 2.47 19.96 -18.66
CA LEU A 3 2.44 18.52 -18.39
C LEU A 3 2.65 18.21 -16.89
N SER A 4 3.45 19.03 -16.21
CA SER A 4 3.72 18.94 -14.77
C SER A 4 2.47 19.16 -13.90
N LYS A 5 1.48 19.93 -14.37
CA LYS A 5 0.23 20.16 -13.62
C LYS A 5 -0.71 18.97 -13.71
N ILE A 6 -0.82 18.34 -14.89
CA ILE A 6 -1.65 17.16 -15.13
C ILE A 6 -1.13 15.96 -14.33
N PHE A 7 0.20 15.78 -14.26
CA PHE A 7 0.81 14.75 -13.42
C PHE A 7 0.58 14.99 -11.92
N ARG A 8 0.57 16.26 -11.46
CA ARG A 8 0.31 16.58 -10.06
C ARG A 8 -1.17 16.44 -9.69
N ASP A 9 -2.08 16.88 -10.56
CA ASP A 9 -3.52 16.71 -10.35
C ASP A 9 -3.92 15.23 -10.39
N GLY A 10 -3.42 14.46 -11.37
CA GLY A 10 -3.72 13.04 -11.51
C GLY A 10 -3.18 12.14 -10.39
N ILE A 11 -2.11 12.55 -9.69
CA ILE A 11 -1.48 11.74 -8.63
C ILE A 11 -1.88 12.15 -7.22
N ILE A 12 -2.27 13.42 -6.99
CA ILE A 12 -2.59 13.94 -5.65
C ILE A 12 -4.06 14.28 -5.48
N ASN A 13 -4.72 14.88 -6.48
CA ASN A 13 -6.12 15.34 -6.35
C ASN A 13 -7.13 14.31 -6.88
N ASP A 14 -6.82 13.65 -8.00
CA ASP A 14 -7.71 12.69 -8.66
C ASP A 14 -7.40 11.22 -8.34
N ASN A 15 -6.34 10.92 -7.57
CA ASN A 15 -6.01 9.53 -7.24
C ASN A 15 -6.73 9.10 -5.96
N PRO A 16 -7.83 8.31 -6.02
CA PRO A 16 -8.57 7.89 -4.85
C PRO A 16 -7.74 7.05 -3.87
N ILE A 17 -6.65 6.43 -4.33
CA ILE A 17 -5.73 5.68 -3.46
C ILE A 17 -5.04 6.59 -2.43
N PHE A 18 -4.65 7.81 -2.81
CA PHE A 18 -4.01 8.76 -1.89
C PHE A 18 -5.03 9.54 -1.07
N VAL A 19 -6.14 9.97 -1.68
CA VAL A 19 -7.20 10.72 -0.99
C VAL A 19 -7.95 9.85 0.03
N GLN A 20 -8.22 8.60 -0.30
CA GLN A 20 -9.01 7.70 0.55
C GLN A 20 -8.16 6.89 1.52
N LEU A 21 -6.84 7.10 1.54
CA LEU A 21 -5.96 6.52 2.57
C LEU A 21 -6.15 5.00 2.68
N ILE A 22 -6.27 4.32 1.54
CA ILE A 22 -6.51 2.88 1.48
C ILE A 22 -5.30 2.15 2.07
N GLY A 23 -5.56 1.35 3.11
CA GLY A 23 -4.53 0.59 3.82
C GLY A 23 -4.00 1.24 5.11
N MET A 24 -4.59 2.33 5.62
CA MET A 24 -4.13 2.98 6.86
C MET A 24 -4.42 2.23 8.16
N CYS A 25 -5.32 1.24 8.15
CA CYS A 25 -5.71 0.53 9.38
C CYS A 25 -4.49 -0.10 10.08
N SER A 26 -3.55 -0.64 9.30
CA SER A 26 -2.32 -1.22 9.81
C SER A 26 -1.29 -0.18 10.26
N THR A 27 -1.22 0.98 9.60
CA THR A 27 -0.24 2.02 9.91
C THR A 27 -0.58 2.78 11.18
N LEU A 28 -1.87 3.06 11.43
CA LEU A 28 -2.33 3.65 12.69
C LEU A 28 -2.11 2.71 13.88
N ALA A 29 -2.38 1.41 13.70
CA ALA A 29 -2.23 0.41 14.78
C ALA A 29 -0.78 0.21 15.23
N VAL A 30 0.17 0.48 14.33
CA VAL A 30 1.58 0.10 14.49
C VAL A 30 2.48 1.28 14.92
N SER A 31 1.96 2.50 14.98
CA SER A 31 2.74 3.70 15.37
C SER A 31 3.26 3.68 16.81
N THR A 32 2.77 2.80 17.66
CA THR A 32 3.16 2.73 19.08
C THR A 32 4.37 1.86 19.35
N ASN A 33 4.66 0.86 18.49
CA ASN A 33 5.70 -0.11 18.75
C ASN A 33 6.42 -0.55 17.47
N VAL A 34 7.74 -0.28 17.43
CA VAL A 34 8.64 -0.64 16.32
C VAL A 34 8.72 -2.17 16.13
N VAL A 35 8.62 -2.95 17.20
CA VAL A 35 8.71 -4.41 17.10
C VAL A 35 7.47 -4.97 16.38
N ASN A 36 6.30 -4.40 16.65
CA ASN A 36 5.05 -4.77 15.97
C ASN A 36 5.05 -4.34 14.49
N SER A 37 5.70 -3.22 14.15
CA SER A 37 5.78 -2.74 12.77
C SER A 37 6.58 -3.66 11.86
N VAL A 38 7.72 -4.11 12.36
CA VAL A 38 8.60 -5.05 11.66
C VAL A 38 7.91 -6.40 11.49
N ALA A 39 7.25 -6.91 12.54
CA ALA A 39 6.52 -8.17 12.48
C ALA A 39 5.36 -8.12 11.47
N MET A 40 4.59 -7.03 11.44
CA MET A 40 3.47 -6.87 10.50
C MET A 40 3.95 -6.76 9.05
N GLY A 41 5.04 -6.03 8.80
CA GLY A 41 5.65 -5.93 7.47
C GLY A 41 6.13 -7.28 6.96
N ALA A 42 6.83 -8.05 7.79
CA ALA A 42 7.30 -9.40 7.44
C ALA A 42 6.13 -10.34 7.13
N ALA A 43 5.06 -10.29 7.94
CA ALA A 43 3.86 -11.10 7.71
C ALA A 43 3.17 -10.76 6.38
N VAL A 44 3.02 -9.47 6.07
CA VAL A 44 2.40 -9.04 4.81
C VAL A 44 3.24 -9.48 3.61
N ILE A 45 4.57 -9.34 3.65
CA ILE A 45 5.45 -9.80 2.57
C ILE A 45 5.29 -11.31 2.34
N ALA A 46 5.30 -12.10 3.41
CA ALA A 46 5.13 -13.56 3.31
C ALA A 46 3.78 -13.95 2.68
N VAL A 47 2.68 -13.33 3.14
CA VAL A 47 1.33 -13.59 2.61
C VAL A 47 1.20 -13.12 1.15
N LEU A 48 1.80 -11.99 0.79
CA LEU A 48 1.72 -11.45 -0.57
C LEU A 48 2.48 -12.35 -1.55
N VAL A 49 3.66 -12.85 -1.16
CA VAL A 49 4.42 -13.82 -1.96
C VAL A 49 3.62 -15.12 -2.11
N GLY A 50 3.07 -15.66 -1.03
CA GLY A 50 2.23 -16.86 -1.07
C GLY A 50 0.97 -16.70 -1.94
N SER A 51 0.30 -15.56 -1.83
CA SER A 51 -0.90 -15.26 -2.62
C SER A 51 -0.58 -15.17 -4.11
N ASN A 52 0.48 -14.44 -4.47
CA ASN A 52 0.91 -14.36 -5.87
C ASN A 52 1.34 -15.72 -6.43
N LEU A 53 2.00 -16.55 -5.62
CA LEU A 53 2.38 -17.91 -6.03
C LEU A 53 1.15 -18.78 -6.33
N VAL A 54 0.15 -18.77 -5.45
CA VAL A 54 -1.09 -19.55 -5.62
C VAL A 54 -1.90 -19.03 -6.82
N ILE A 55 -2.02 -17.71 -6.98
CA ILE A 55 -2.74 -17.09 -8.10
C ILE A 55 -2.07 -17.43 -9.43
N SER A 56 -0.74 -17.44 -9.48
CA SER A 56 0.01 -17.80 -10.68
C SER A 56 -0.04 -19.29 -11.04
N ILE A 57 -0.51 -20.16 -10.14
CA ILE A 57 -0.70 -21.60 -10.42
C ILE A 57 -2.15 -21.87 -10.87
N LEU A 58 -3.12 -21.12 -10.33
CA LEU A 58 -4.53 -21.23 -10.66
C LEU A 58 -4.92 -20.54 -11.97
N ARG A 59 -4.15 -19.52 -12.38
CA ARG A 59 -4.31 -18.78 -13.64
C ARG A 59 -3.04 -18.87 -14.46
#